data_AF-A0A970MTN8-F1
#
_entry.id   AF-A0A970MTN8-F1
#
_cell.length_a   1.000
_cell.length_b   1.000
_cell.length_c   1.000
_cell.angle_alpha   90.00
_cell.angle_beta   90.00
_cell.angle_gamma   90.00
#
_symmetry.space_group_name_H-M   'P 1'
#
loop_
_entity.id
_entity.type
_entity.pdbx_description
1 polymer ?
#
loop_
_entity_poly.entity_id
_entity_poly.type
_entity_poly.pdbx_seq_one_letter_code
_entity_poly.pdbx_strand_id
1 'polypeptide(L)' 'MKHTDPVRVPKAVWHGIEAVRISGKTNMLDFLMVQCLAFDMEYFETVIWMEDNPDLYTRGIFAGFEVEGGDN' A
#
# COMPACT_ATOMS: atom_id res chain seq x y z
N MET A 1 -8.82 12.81 -20.05
CA MET A 1 -8.21 12.54 -18.72
C MET A 1 -7.08 11.56 -18.95
N LYS A 2 -5.84 11.87 -18.55
CA LYS A 2 -4.77 10.87 -18.59
C LYS A 2 -5.05 9.92 -17.42
N HIS A 3 -5.27 8.64 -17.69
CA HIS A 3 -5.29 7.65 -16.62
C HIS A 3 -3.91 7.65 -15.96
N THR A 4 -3.86 7.87 -14.64
CA THR A 4 -2.61 7.75 -13.89
C THR A 4 -2.29 6.27 -13.79
N ASP A 5 -1.10 5.87 -14.24
CA ASP A 5 -0.69 4.46 -14.16
C ASP A 5 -0.64 4.00 -12.70
N PRO A 6 -1.11 2.77 -12.41
CA PRO A 6 -1.10 2.21 -11.06
C PRO A 6 0.34 2.10 -10.52
N VAL A 7 0.47 2.14 -9.19
CA VAL A 7 1.75 1.95 -8.52
C VAL A 7 2.03 0.46 -8.41
N ARG A 8 3.09 -0.01 -9.07
CA ARG A 8 3.54 -1.39 -8.96
C ARG A 8 4.35 -1.55 -7.68
N VAL A 9 4.03 -2.58 -6.89
CA VAL A 9 4.68 -2.89 -5.62
C VAL A 9 4.95 -4.39 -5.51
N PRO A 10 5.94 -4.82 -4.71
CA PRO A 10 6.13 -6.24 -4.40
C PRO A 10 4.87 -6.87 -3.80
N LYS A 11 4.66 -8.17 -4.04
CA LYS A 11 3.49 -8.91 -3.54
C LYS A 11 3.30 -8.80 -2.03
N ALA A 12 4.39 -8.84 -1.26
CA ALA A 12 4.36 -8.70 0.19
C ALA A 12 3.82 -7.33 0.64
N VAL A 13 4.24 -6.26 -0.05
CA VAL A 13 3.76 -4.90 0.18
C VAL A 13 2.27 -4.78 -0.17
N TRP A 14 1.87 -5.33 -1.30
CA TRP A 14 0.47 -5.33 -1.72
C TRP A 14 -0.44 -6.02 -0.69
N HIS A 15 -0.02 -7.18 -0.16
CA HIS A 15 -0.79 -7.89 0.85
C HIS A 15 -1.00 -7.07 2.13
N GLY A 16 0.02 -6.37 2.63
CA GLY A 16 -0.14 -5.55 3.84
C GLY A 16 -1.03 -4.34 3.61
N ILE A 17 -0.89 -3.65 2.48
CA ILE A 17 -1.77 -2.53 2.10
C ILE A 17 -3.22 -3.02 2.01
N GLU A 18 -3.45 -4.16 1.35
CA GLU A 18 -4.79 -4.72 1.16
C GLU A 18 -5.37 -5.24 2.48
N ALA A 19 -4.55 -5.85 3.34
CA ALA A 19 -4.99 -6.30 4.67
C ALA A 19 -5.47 -5.13 5.55
N VAL A 20 -4.72 -4.02 5.57
CA VAL A 20 -5.15 -2.81 6.29
C VAL A 20 -6.43 -2.25 5.68
N ARG A 21 -6.53 -2.19 4.35
CA ARG A 21 -7.74 -1.72 3.65
C ARG A 21 -8.97 -2.56 4.01
N ILE A 22 -8.88 -3.88 3.91
CA ILE A 22 -9.96 -4.83 4.22
C ILE A 22 -10.36 -4.72 5.70
N SER A 23 -9.41 -4.43 6.61
CA SER A 23 -9.70 -4.28 8.03
C SER A 23 -10.71 -3.17 8.34
N GLY A 24 -10.78 -2.13 7.49
CA GLY A 24 -11.68 -0.98 7.66
C GLY A 24 -11.40 -0.12 8.91
N LYS A 25 -10.27 -0.33 9.59
CA LYS A 25 -9.95 0.32 10.88
C LYS A 25 -9.49 1.78 10.76
N THR A 26 -9.03 2.19 9.58
CA THR A 26 -8.56 3.56 9.33
C THR A 26 -8.88 4.03 7.91
N ASN A 27 -8.83 5.34 7.69
CA ASN A 27 -8.81 5.90 6.35
C ASN A 27 -7.42 5.64 5.74
N MET A 28 -7.35 5.16 4.50
CA MET A 28 -6.06 4.85 3.87
C MET A 28 -5.19 6.10 3.58
N LEU A 29 -5.75 7.31 3.69
CA LEU A 29 -4.99 8.57 3.65
C LEU A 29 -4.30 8.89 5.00
N ASP A 30 -4.69 8.23 6.09
CA ASP A 30 -3.98 8.31 7.37
C ASP A 30 -2.73 7.42 7.33
N PHE A 31 -1.70 7.95 6.68
CA PHE A 31 -0.45 7.25 6.42
C PHE A 31 0.15 6.62 7.69
N LEU A 32 0.19 7.38 8.80
CA LEU A 32 0.78 6.91 10.05
C LEU A 32 -0.05 5.78 10.66
N MET A 33 -1.38 5.90 10.67
CA MET A 33 -2.23 4.84 11.19
C MET A 33 -2.18 3.57 10.33
N VAL A 34 -2.10 3.70 9.00
CA VAL A 34 -1.92 2.54 8.11
C VAL A 34 -0.61 1.82 8.42
N GLN A 35 0.46 2.58 8.63
CA GLN A 35 1.75 2.02 9.01
C GLN A 35 1.69 1.27 10.36
N CYS A 36 1.09 1.89 11.39
CA CYS A 36 0.92 1.23 12.70
C CYS A 36 0.10 -0.07 12.57
N LEU A 37 -1.00 -0.04 11.82
CA LEU A 37 -1.83 -1.23 11.62
C LEU A 37 -1.11 -2.32 10.82
N ALA A 38 -0.33 -1.95 9.81
CA ALA A 38 0.49 -2.90 9.06
C ALA A 38 1.55 -3.54 9.97
N PHE A 39 2.17 -2.77 10.86
CA PHE A 39 3.11 -3.26 11.87
C PHE A 39 2.44 -4.22 12.85
N ASP A 40 1.27 -3.86 13.40
CA ASP A 40 0.50 -4.68 14.34
C ASP A 40 0.02 -6.01 13.71
N MET A 41 -0.13 -6.04 12.40
CA MET A 41 -0.48 -7.23 11.61
C MET A 41 0.75 -7.98 11.07
N GLU A 42 1.96 -7.60 11.51
CA GLU A 42 3.24 -8.22 11.13
C GLU A 42 3.62 -8.07 9.64
N TYR A 43 3.04 -7.12 8.92
CA TYR A 43 3.41 -6.78 7.53
C TYR A 43 4.60 -5.80 7.50
N PHE A 44 5.75 -6.22 8.03
CA PHE A 44 6.93 -5.36 8.19
C PHE A 44 7.50 -4.85 6.86
N GLU A 45 7.45 -5.64 5.79
CA GLU A 45 7.87 -5.20 4.46
C GLU A 45 6.99 -4.07 3.92
N THR A 46 5.71 -4.07 4.28
CA THR A 46 4.79 -2.97 3.92
C THR A 46 5.16 -1.70 4.67
N VAL A 47 5.46 -1.82 5.97
CA VAL A 47 5.90 -0.70 6.81
C VAL A 47 7.14 -0.06 6.22
N ILE A 48 8.19 -0.85 5.97
CA ILE A 48 9.46 -0.36 5.41
C ILE A 48 9.23 0.28 4.04
N TRP A 49 8.45 -0.36 3.17
CA TRP A 49 8.16 0.20 1.85
C TRP A 49 7.43 1.54 1.92
N MET A 50 6.48 1.68 2.85
CA MET A 50 5.77 2.95 3.06
C MET A 50 6.73 4.06 3.53
N GLU A 51 7.66 3.77 4.44
CA GLU A 51 8.67 4.72 4.92
C GLU A 51 9.59 5.21 3.81
N ASP A 52 10.04 4.29 2.97
CA ASP A 52 10.95 4.58 1.87
C ASP A 52 10.23 5.27 0.69
N ASN A 53 8.90 5.12 0.55
CA ASN A 53 8.14 5.55 -0.63
C ASN A 53 6.79 6.25 -0.31
N PRO A 54 6.77 7.33 0.52
CA PRO A 54 5.52 7.96 0.96
C PRO A 54 4.73 8.64 -0.17
N ASP A 55 5.41 9.14 -1.21
CA ASP A 55 4.79 9.74 -2.39
C ASP A 55 4.14 8.68 -3.29
N LEU A 56 4.79 7.53 -3.46
CA LEU A 56 4.24 6.39 -4.21
C LEU A 56 3.06 5.78 -3.48
N TYR A 57 3.11 5.66 -2.15
CA TYR A 57 1.95 5.24 -1.37
C TYR A 57 0.76 6.17 -1.62
N THR A 58 0.97 7.48 -1.47
CA THR A 58 -0.08 8.49 -1.71
C THR A 58 -0.62 8.40 -3.14
N ARG A 59 0.25 8.26 -4.15
CA ARG A 59 -0.16 8.07 -5.54
C ARG A 59 -0.99 6.80 -5.72
N GLY A 60 -0.58 5.69 -5.11
CA GLY A 60 -1.25 4.40 -5.21
C GLY A 60 -2.63 4.37 -4.57
N ILE A 61 -2.88 5.22 -3.56
CA ILE A 61 -4.24 5.43 -3.04
C ILE A 61 -5.20 5.98 -4.11
N PHE A 62 -4.72 6.87 -4.99
CA PHE A 62 -5.56 7.47 -6.05
C PHE A 62 -5.52 6.67 -7.37
N ALA A 63 -4.38 6.09 -7.72
CA ALA A 63 -4.15 5.41 -8.98
C ALA A 63 -4.36 3.88 -8.91
N GLY A 64 -4.42 3.32 -7.71
CA GLY A 64 -4.41 1.87 -7.47
C GLY A 64 -3.01 1.30 -7.26
N PHE A 65 -2.96 0.10 -6.67
CA PHE A 65 -1.74 -0.69 -6.50
C PHE A 65 -1.84 -1.99 -7.29
N GLU A 66 -0.76 -2.34 -7.99
CA GLU A 66 -0.61 -3.60 -8.72
C GLU A 66 0.61 -4.36 -8.20
N VAL A 67 0.58 -5.69 -8.27
CA VAL A 67 1.74 -6.52 -7.92
C VAL A 67 2.77 -6.47 -9.04
N GLU A 68 4.03 -6.23 -8.69
CA GLU A 68 5.17 -6.32 -9.61
C GLU A 68 5.26 -7.71 -10.25
N GLY A 69 5.48 -7.73 -11.57
CA GLY A 69 5.63 -8.99 -12.30
C GLY A 69 4.35 -9.82 -12.37
N GLY A 70 3.17 -9.19 -12.37
CA GLY A 70 1.88 -9.85 -12.51
C GLY A 70 1.91 -10.95 -13.58
N ASP A 71 2.00 -12.19 -13.12
CA ASP A 71 1.84 -13.37 -13.96
C ASP A 71 0.36 -13.45 -14.39
N ASN A 72 0.22 -13.53 -15.71
CA ASN A 72 -0.93 -14.00 -16.51
C ASN A 72 -2.00 -14.82 -15.78
#